data_AF-A0A945BAM3-F1
#
_entry.id   AF-A0A945BAM3-F1
#
_cell.length_a   1.000
_cell.length_b   1.000
_cell.length_c   1.000
_cell.angle_alpha   90.00
_cell.angle_beta   90.00
_cell.angle_gamma   90.00
#
_symmetry.space_group_name_H-M   'P 1'
#
loop_
_entity.id
_entity.type
_entity.pdbx_description
1 polymer ?
#
loop_
_entity_poly.entity_id
_entity_poly.type
_entity_poly.pdbx_seq_one_letter_code
_entity_poly.pdbx_strand_id
1 'polypeptide(L)'
;MPQLDFLTFPSQIIWLFITFTALYIIMAKIALPKLANAIELRRDIIARDLEEAEHFKDESEKAEIEYESLIKEAHSKSNVIIKETKEKLSLQFEKEKKKVEEDNSKKIIEAESKILNAKNNALSQIDSIATDISKTIVEKLVGSKGLKVNNIEDNIKLTINN
;
A
#
# COMPACT_ATOMS: atom_id res chain seq x y z
N MET A 1 -16.99 -84.98 71.16
CA MET A 1 -17.16 -83.52 70.96
C MET A 1 -18.41 -83.32 70.13
N PRO A 2 -19.46 -82.65 70.63
CA PRO A 2 -20.78 -82.52 69.97
C PRO A 2 -20.80 -81.63 68.71
N GLN A 3 -19.64 -81.33 68.12
CA GLN A 3 -19.45 -80.37 67.02
C GLN A 3 -19.34 -81.04 65.64
N LEU A 4 -19.45 -82.37 65.58
CA LEU A 4 -19.56 -83.17 64.35
C LEU A 4 -20.86 -83.97 64.35
N ASP A 5 -21.97 -83.33 64.74
CA ASP A 5 -23.28 -83.94 64.62
C ASP A 5 -23.83 -83.72 63.20
N PHE A 6 -23.71 -84.74 62.36
CA PHE A 6 -24.04 -84.67 60.94
C PHE A 6 -25.54 -84.43 60.67
N LEU A 7 -26.39 -84.54 61.69
CA LEU A 7 -27.83 -84.30 61.61
C LEU A 7 -28.18 -82.81 61.38
N THR A 8 -27.29 -81.86 61.71
CA THR A 8 -27.55 -80.41 61.52
C THR A 8 -27.08 -79.86 60.17
N PHE A 9 -26.19 -80.56 59.45
CA PHE A 9 -25.63 -80.09 58.18
C PHE A 9 -26.68 -79.86 57.07
N PRO A 10 -27.72 -80.71 56.90
CA PRO A 10 -28.75 -80.47 55.88
C PRO A 10 -29.47 -79.13 56.08
N SER A 11 -29.79 -78.77 57.33
CA SER A 11 -30.45 -77.49 57.62
C SER A 11 -29.56 -76.28 57.35
N GLN A 12 -28.26 -76.38 57.64
CA GLN A 12 -27.29 -75.31 57.36
C GLN A 12 -27.10 -75.11 55.85
N ILE A 13 -27.05 -76.20 55.07
CA ILE A 13 -26.92 -76.14 53.62
C ILE A 13 -28.15 -75.50 52.97
N ILE A 14 -29.36 -75.81 53.45
CA ILE A 14 -30.59 -75.18 52.94
C ILE A 14 -30.57 -73.67 53.18
N TRP A 15 -30.23 -73.21 54.39
CA TRP A 15 -30.13 -71.78 54.69
C TRP A 15 -29.00 -71.08 53.94
N LEU A 16 -27.86 -71.75 53.77
CA LEU A 16 -26.76 -71.25 52.93
C LEU A 16 -27.25 -71.04 51.50
N PHE A 17 -27.96 -72.00 50.92
CA PHE A 17 -28.50 -71.88 49.58
C PHE A 17 -29.49 -70.71 49.46
N ILE A 18 -30.43 -70.59 50.41
CA ILE A 18 -31.41 -69.49 50.42
C ILE A 18 -30.73 -68.12 50.48
N THR A 19 -29.80 -67.95 51.42
CA THR A 19 -29.08 -66.67 51.61
C THR A 19 -28.14 -66.35 50.44
N PHE A 20 -27.45 -67.36 49.91
CA PHE A 20 -26.58 -67.21 48.75
C PHE A 20 -27.38 -66.86 47.49
N THR A 21 -28.52 -67.52 47.25
CA THR A 21 -29.41 -67.19 46.13
C THR A 21 -29.98 -65.79 46.27
N ALA A 22 -30.41 -65.37 47.46
CA ALA A 22 -30.87 -64.01 47.71
C ALA A 22 -29.77 -62.97 47.41
N LEU A 23 -28.55 -63.21 47.90
CA LEU A 23 -27.39 -62.35 47.63
C LEU A 23 -27.06 -62.31 46.12
N TYR A 24 -27.09 -63.46 45.45
CA TYR A 24 -26.84 -63.57 44.01
C TYR A 24 -27.84 -62.73 43.21
N ILE A 25 -29.13 -62.79 43.55
CA ILE A 25 -30.16 -61.99 42.89
C ILE A 25 -29.93 -60.49 43.12
N ILE A 26 -29.55 -60.08 44.33
CA ILE A 26 -29.23 -58.68 44.64
C ILE A 26 -28.03 -58.21 43.81
N MET A 27 -26.96 -59.00 43.76
CA MET A 27 -25.77 -58.66 42.97
C MET A 27 -26.09 -58.60 41.48
N ALA A 28 -26.82 -59.58 40.96
CA ALA A 28 -27.20 -59.65 39.56
C ALA A 28 -28.12 -58.49 39.15
N LYS A 29 -29.07 -58.09 40.00
CA LYS A 29 -30.04 -57.05 39.68
C LYS A 29 -29.62 -55.63 40.06
N ILE A 30 -28.64 -55.45 40.94
CA ILE A 30 -28.27 -54.10 41.45
C ILE A 30 -26.81 -53.78 41.19
N ALA A 31 -25.87 -54.67 41.54
CA ALA A 31 -24.45 -54.37 41.42
C ALA A 31 -23.97 -54.39 39.96
N LEU A 32 -24.32 -55.44 39.21
CA LEU A 32 -23.99 -55.57 37.79
C LEU A 32 -24.51 -54.41 36.93
N PRO A 33 -25.80 -54.02 36.98
CA PRO A 33 -26.28 -52.90 36.16
C PRO A 33 -25.64 -51.57 36.56
N LYS A 34 -25.37 -51.32 37.84
CA LYS A 34 -24.65 -50.11 38.27
C LYS A 34 -23.25 -50.03 37.69
N LEU A 35 -22.52 -51.16 37.66
CA LEU A 35 -21.19 -51.21 37.08
C LEU A 35 -21.23 -51.06 35.55
N ALA A 36 -22.20 -51.70 34.88
CA ALA A 36 -22.40 -51.56 33.44
C ALA A 36 -22.68 -50.10 33.06
N ASN A 37 -23.61 -49.43 33.75
CA ASN A 37 -23.94 -48.03 33.53
C ASN A 37 -22.71 -47.11 33.71
N ALA A 38 -21.85 -47.39 34.70
CA ALA A 38 -20.64 -46.60 34.92
C ALA A 38 -19.61 -46.76 33.79
N ILE A 39 -19.51 -47.97 33.21
CA ILE A 39 -18.64 -48.24 32.07
C ILE A 39 -19.20 -47.57 30.81
N GLU A 40 -20.51 -47.68 30.58
CA GLU A 40 -21.20 -47.07 29.45
C GLU A 40 -21.10 -45.54 29.48
N LEU A 41 -21.38 -44.91 30.63
CA LEU A 41 -21.22 -43.47 30.82
C LEU A 41 -19.80 -42.99 30.47
N ARG A 42 -18.78 -43.74 30.91
CA ARG A 42 -17.39 -43.38 30.57
C ARG A 42 -17.10 -43.54 29.09
N ARG A 43 -17.62 -44.59 28.45
CA ARG A 43 -17.47 -44.79 27.00
C ARG A 43 -18.13 -43.65 26.24
N ASP A 44 -19.33 -43.24 26.64
CA ASP A 44 -20.07 -42.15 25.99
C ASP A 44 -19.35 -40.81 26.14
N ILE A 45 -18.82 -40.52 27.34
CA ILE A 45 -18.01 -39.32 27.57
C ILE A 45 -16.78 -39.33 26.67
N ILE A 46 -16.02 -40.44 26.63
CA ILE A 46 -14.82 -40.53 25.80
C ILE A 46 -15.17 -40.40 24.31
N ALA A 47 -16.25 -41.03 23.86
CA ALA A 47 -16.70 -40.95 22.47
C ALA A 47 -17.08 -39.52 22.09
N ARG A 48 -17.86 -38.84 22.94
CA ARG A 48 -18.23 -37.43 22.73
C ARG A 48 -17.00 -36.53 22.73
N ASP A 49 -16.11 -36.68 23.70
CA ASP A 49 -14.92 -35.85 23.82
C ASP A 49 -13.97 -36.06 22.62
N LEU A 50 -13.92 -37.28 22.06
CA LEU A 50 -13.18 -37.58 20.84
C LEU A 50 -13.81 -36.95 19.59
N GLU A 51 -15.14 -37.04 19.45
CA GLU A 51 -15.89 -36.40 18.36
C GLU A 51 -15.74 -34.88 18.41
N GLU A 52 -15.80 -34.28 19.60
CA GLU A 52 -15.62 -32.85 19.78
C GLU A 52 -14.17 -32.40 19.48
N ALA A 53 -13.18 -33.22 19.86
CA ALA A 53 -11.79 -32.98 19.49
C ALA A 53 -11.56 -33.09 17.97
N GLU A 54 -12.18 -34.06 17.30
CA GLU A 54 -12.14 -34.20 15.83
C GLU A 54 -12.81 -33.00 15.15
N HIS A 55 -13.97 -32.57 15.64
CA HIS A 55 -14.65 -31.37 15.15
C HIS A 55 -13.77 -30.12 15.29
N PHE A 56 -13.16 -29.89 16.44
CA PHE A 56 -12.26 -28.74 16.63
C PHE A 56 -11.01 -28.81 15.76
N LYS A 57 -10.49 -30.00 15.51
CA LYS A 57 -9.37 -30.20 14.58
C LYS A 57 -9.80 -29.82 13.16
N ASP A 58 -10.94 -30.31 12.70
CA ASP A 58 -11.48 -30.02 11.36
C ASP A 58 -11.77 -28.52 11.18
N GLU A 59 -12.34 -27.85 12.18
CA GLU A 59 -12.54 -26.40 12.15
C GLU A 59 -11.22 -25.64 12.11
N SER A 60 -10.21 -26.09 12.88
CA SER A 60 -8.88 -25.48 12.87
C SER A 60 -8.19 -25.63 11.52
N GLU A 61 -8.27 -26.81 10.90
CA GLU A 61 -7.69 -27.08 9.57
C GLU A 61 -8.39 -26.24 8.49
N LYS A 62 -9.72 -26.11 8.54
CA LYS A 62 -10.47 -25.22 7.63
C LYS A 62 -10.08 -23.77 7.82
N ALA A 63 -9.97 -23.30 9.06
CA ALA A 63 -9.56 -21.93 9.37
C ALA A 63 -8.12 -21.65 8.89
N GLU A 64 -7.21 -22.61 9.02
CA GLU A 64 -5.83 -22.51 8.52
C GLU A 64 -5.80 -22.38 7.00
N ILE A 65 -6.53 -23.25 6.28
CA ILE A 65 -6.64 -23.21 4.82
C ILE A 65 -7.21 -21.87 4.34
N GLU A 66 -8.27 -21.38 4.97
CA GLU A 66 -8.88 -20.09 4.64
C GLU A 66 -7.90 -18.93 4.90
N TYR A 67 -7.21 -18.96 6.04
CA TYR A 67 -6.22 -17.96 6.40
C TYR A 67 -5.04 -17.90 5.41
N GLU A 68 -4.49 -19.05 5.03
CA GLU A 68 -3.43 -19.13 4.02
C GLU A 68 -3.91 -18.59 2.65
N SER A 69 -5.14 -18.92 2.26
CA SER A 69 -5.77 -18.41 1.03
C SER A 69 -5.91 -16.89 1.06
N LEU A 70 -6.40 -16.33 2.18
CA LEU A 70 -6.56 -14.89 2.37
C LEU A 70 -5.22 -14.15 2.32
N ILE A 71 -4.17 -14.69 2.95
CA ILE A 71 -2.82 -14.13 2.87
C ILE A 71 -2.32 -14.11 1.43
N LYS A 72 -2.48 -15.22 0.70
CA LYS A 72 -2.06 -15.34 -0.69
C LYS A 72 -2.82 -14.34 -1.59
N GLU A 73 -4.12 -14.20 -1.38
CA GLU A 73 -4.94 -13.22 -2.09
C GLU A 73 -4.52 -11.78 -1.76
N ALA A 74 -4.26 -11.46 -0.49
CA ALA A 74 -3.80 -10.15 -0.06
C ALA A 74 -2.45 -9.78 -0.69
N HIS A 75 -1.49 -10.71 -0.72
CA HIS A 75 -0.21 -10.52 -1.41
C HIS A 75 -0.39 -10.32 -2.92
N SER A 76 -1.26 -11.10 -3.55
CA SER A 76 -1.58 -10.96 -4.98
C SER A 76 -2.16 -9.57 -5.28
N LYS A 77 -3.17 -9.14 -4.51
CA LYS A 77 -3.78 -7.81 -4.63
C LYS A 77 -2.77 -6.69 -4.40
N SER A 78 -1.91 -6.82 -3.39
CA SER A 78 -0.85 -5.85 -3.12
C SER A 78 0.11 -5.72 -4.32
N ASN A 79 0.54 -6.84 -4.90
CA ASN A 79 1.41 -6.83 -6.07
C ASN A 79 0.74 -6.17 -7.29
N VAL A 80 -0.55 -6.44 -7.50
CA VAL A 80 -1.35 -5.77 -8.56
C VAL A 80 -1.41 -4.27 -8.33
N ILE A 81 -1.74 -3.82 -7.11
CA ILE A 81 -1.79 -2.39 -6.76
C ILE A 81 -0.43 -1.72 -6.96
N ILE A 82 0.66 -2.36 -6.52
CA ILE A 82 2.02 -1.84 -6.71
C ILE A 82 2.34 -1.69 -8.19
N LYS A 83 2.01 -2.69 -9.01
CA LYS A 83 2.25 -2.66 -10.46
C LYS A 83 1.44 -1.54 -11.13
N GLU A 84 0.14 -1.48 -10.88
CA GLU A 84 -0.73 -0.43 -11.43
C GLU A 84 -0.29 0.96 -11.00
N THR A 85 0.12 1.13 -9.73
CA THR A 85 0.58 2.41 -9.21
C THR A 85 1.89 2.83 -9.87
N LYS A 86 2.83 1.89 -10.06
CA LYS A 86 4.07 2.16 -10.80
C LYS A 86 3.82 2.56 -12.24
N GLU A 87 2.92 1.86 -12.93
CA GLU A 87 2.55 2.19 -14.32
C GLU A 87 1.91 3.58 -14.40
N LYS A 88 0.94 3.89 -13.53
CA LYS A 88 0.32 5.22 -13.45
C LYS A 88 1.34 6.32 -13.13
N LEU A 89 2.24 6.07 -12.20
CA LEU A 89 3.27 7.03 -11.81
C LEU A 89 4.25 7.29 -12.95
N SER A 90 4.70 6.25 -13.66
CA SER A 90 5.57 6.40 -14.83
C SER A 90 4.89 7.21 -15.93
N LEU A 91 3.60 6.97 -16.20
CA LEU A 91 2.83 7.75 -17.18
C LEU A 91 2.68 9.23 -16.77
N GLN A 92 2.39 9.49 -15.49
CA GLN A 92 2.31 10.86 -14.98
C GLN A 92 3.68 11.55 -15.03
N PHE A 93 4.75 10.84 -14.67
CA PHE A 93 6.11 11.36 -14.74
C PHE A 93 6.51 11.73 -16.17
N GLU A 94 6.26 10.86 -17.14
CA GLU A 94 6.53 11.17 -18.56
C GLU A 94 5.72 12.36 -19.07
N LYS A 95 4.45 12.50 -18.63
CA LYS A 95 3.61 13.63 -18.99
C LYS A 95 4.12 14.95 -18.41
N GLU A 96 4.44 14.97 -17.12
CA GLU A 96 4.99 16.16 -16.46
C GLU A 96 6.37 16.51 -17.03
N LYS A 97 7.22 15.51 -17.29
CA LYS A 97 8.52 15.70 -17.92
C LYS A 97 8.38 16.38 -19.28
N LYS A 98 7.50 15.90 -20.16
CA LYS A 98 7.24 16.53 -21.46
C LYS A 98 6.75 17.97 -21.33
N LYS A 99 5.84 18.23 -20.37
CA LYS A 99 5.35 19.59 -20.11
C LYS A 99 6.47 20.53 -19.65
N VAL A 100 7.33 20.05 -18.75
CA VAL A 100 8.50 20.81 -18.29
C VAL A 100 9.48 21.06 -19.44
N GLU A 101 9.73 20.08 -20.30
CA GLU A 101 10.58 20.23 -21.49
C GLU A 101 10.01 21.28 -22.47
N GLU A 102 8.69 21.23 -22.73
CA GLU A 102 8.00 22.22 -23.57
C GLU A 102 8.08 23.64 -22.98
N ASP A 103 7.82 23.80 -21.67
CA ASP A 103 7.90 25.09 -20.99
C ASP A 103 9.33 25.63 -20.95
N ASN A 104 10.33 24.74 -20.78
CA ASN A 104 11.73 25.12 -20.82
C ASN A 104 12.15 25.57 -22.23
N SER A 105 11.72 24.86 -23.27
CA SER A 105 11.95 25.25 -24.66
C SER A 105 11.37 26.63 -24.98
N LYS A 106 10.13 26.92 -24.55
CA LYS A 106 9.52 28.24 -24.69
C LYS A 106 10.33 29.34 -23.99
N LYS A 107 10.78 29.07 -22.75
CA LYS A 107 11.61 30.02 -21.99
C LYS A 107 12.95 30.29 -22.66
N ILE A 108 13.57 29.29 -23.28
CA ILE A 108 14.80 29.45 -24.06
C ILE A 108 14.56 30.39 -25.24
N ILE A 109 13.51 30.14 -26.03
CA ILE A 109 13.16 30.99 -27.19
C ILE A 109 12.87 32.44 -26.75
N GLU A 110 12.13 32.62 -25.65
CA GLU A 110 11.83 33.95 -25.11
C GLU A 110 13.11 34.67 -24.63
N ALA A 111 14.01 33.95 -23.97
CA ALA A 111 15.29 34.49 -23.53
C ALA A 111 16.19 34.86 -24.72
N GLU A 112 16.26 34.01 -25.75
CA GLU A 112 17.00 34.29 -27.00
C GLU A 112 16.46 35.55 -27.70
N SER A 113 15.13 35.70 -27.78
CA SER A 113 14.49 36.89 -28.33
C SER A 113 14.83 38.17 -27.52
N LYS A 114 14.80 38.08 -26.19
CA LYS A 114 15.20 39.20 -25.30
C LYS A 114 16.66 39.57 -25.50
N ILE A 115 17.56 38.59 -25.62
CA ILE A 115 19.00 38.82 -25.89
C ILE A 115 19.18 39.50 -27.25
N LEU A 116 18.47 39.06 -28.29
CA LEU A 116 18.53 39.66 -29.62
C LEU A 116 18.07 41.13 -29.60
N ASN A 117 16.94 41.40 -28.93
CA ASN A 117 16.42 42.75 -28.78
C ASN A 117 17.37 43.66 -27.99
N ALA A 118 17.94 43.16 -26.89
CA ALA A 118 18.93 43.89 -26.11
C ALA A 118 20.19 44.20 -26.94
N LYS A 119 20.66 43.25 -27.76
CA LYS A 119 21.78 43.45 -28.68
C LYS A 119 21.48 44.54 -29.71
N ASN A 120 20.31 44.50 -30.35
CA ASN A 120 19.91 45.50 -31.34
C ASN A 120 19.77 46.90 -30.72
N ASN A 121 19.19 47.00 -29.53
CA ASN A 121 19.08 48.26 -28.79
C ASN A 121 20.46 48.82 -28.44
N ALA A 122 21.40 47.97 -27.98
CA ALA A 122 22.76 48.40 -27.69
C ALA A 122 23.50 48.92 -28.94
N LEU A 123 23.33 48.25 -30.08
CA LEU A 123 23.89 48.71 -31.36
C LEU A 123 23.31 50.07 -31.79
N SER A 124 22.01 50.26 -31.68
CA SER A 124 21.38 51.56 -31.98
C SER A 124 21.83 52.68 -31.04
N GLN A 125 22.05 52.37 -29.76
CA GLN A 125 22.60 53.33 -28.81
C GLN A 125 24.04 53.73 -29.15
N ILE A 126 24.86 52.82 -29.69
CA ILE A 126 26.22 53.14 -30.16
C ILE A 126 26.18 54.19 -31.27
N ASP A 127 25.27 54.06 -32.24
CA ASP A 127 25.14 55.03 -33.34
C ASP A 127 24.71 56.43 -32.84
N SER A 128 23.78 56.46 -31.87
CA SER A 128 23.38 57.71 -31.21
C SER A 128 24.54 58.35 -30.44
N ILE A 129 25.26 57.56 -29.64
CA ILE A 129 26.42 58.02 -28.87
C ILE A 129 27.54 58.51 -29.79
N ALA A 130 27.79 57.83 -30.92
CA ALA A 130 28.77 58.25 -31.90
C ALA A 130 28.40 59.60 -32.55
N THR A 131 27.10 59.81 -32.83
CA THR A 131 26.58 61.07 -33.36
C THR A 131 26.71 62.21 -32.33
N ASP A 132 26.38 61.94 -31.07
CA ASP A 132 26.51 62.92 -29.97
C ASP A 132 27.97 63.28 -29.68
N ILE A 133 28.87 62.29 -29.69
CA ILE A 133 30.32 62.51 -29.55
C ILE A 133 30.83 63.36 -30.72
N SER A 134 30.43 63.03 -31.95
CA SER A 134 30.83 63.79 -33.14
C SER A 134 30.32 65.23 -33.08
N LYS A 135 29.07 65.44 -32.66
CA LYS A 135 28.49 66.77 -32.44
C LYS A 135 29.25 67.55 -31.38
N THR A 136 29.59 66.91 -30.26
CA THR A 136 30.36 67.52 -29.17
C THR A 136 31.78 67.90 -29.61
N ILE A 137 32.43 67.04 -30.42
CA ILE A 137 33.76 67.30 -30.99
C ILE A 137 33.70 68.49 -31.96
N VAL A 138 32.70 68.53 -32.85
CA VAL A 138 32.50 69.64 -33.80
C VAL A 138 32.19 70.94 -33.06
N GLU A 139 31.33 70.92 -32.02
CA GLU A 139 31.05 72.08 -31.18
C GLU A 139 32.30 72.62 -30.46
N LYS A 140 33.19 71.73 -29.99
CA LYS A 140 34.47 72.10 -29.39
C LYS A 140 35.50 72.63 -30.40
N LEU A 141 35.55 72.09 -31.62
CA LEU A 141 36.49 72.51 -32.67
C LEU A 141 36.05 73.81 -33.38
N VAL A 142 34.76 74.01 -33.58
CA VAL A 142 34.19 75.15 -34.33
C VAL A 142 33.74 76.29 -33.40
N GLY A 143 33.64 76.05 -32.09
CA GLY A 143 33.41 77.08 -31.08
C GLY A 143 31.97 77.62 -31.06
N SER A 144 31.08 76.93 -30.32
CA SER A 144 29.78 77.35 -29.75
C SER A 144 28.78 78.29 -30.49
N LYS A 145 29.02 78.84 -31.68
CA LYS A 145 28.11 79.83 -32.28
C LYS A 145 28.05 79.90 -33.81
N GLY A 146 28.41 78.83 -34.51
CA GLY A 146 28.29 78.80 -35.97
C GLY A 146 27.93 77.43 -36.48
N LEU A 147 26.63 77.15 -36.59
CA LEU A 147 25.97 76.38 -37.66
C LEU A 147 24.52 76.10 -37.21
N LYS A 148 23.62 77.02 -37.56
CA LYS A 148 22.18 76.74 -37.58
C LYS A 148 21.94 75.64 -38.62
N VAL A 149 21.48 74.47 -38.20
CA VAL A 149 21.06 73.36 -39.07
C VAL A 149 19.69 73.67 -39.70
N ASN A 150 19.51 74.89 -40.21
CA ASN A 150 18.34 75.29 -41.00
C ASN A 150 18.73 75.76 -42.41
N ASN A 151 20.03 75.78 -42.77
CA ASN A 151 20.50 76.30 -44.07
C ASN A 151 21.06 75.23 -45.03
N ILE A 152 21.02 73.93 -44.67
CA ILE A 152 21.56 72.87 -45.54
C ILE A 152 20.49 72.42 -46.55
N GLU A 153 19.21 72.31 -46.14
CA GLU A 153 18.10 72.01 -47.07
C GLU A 153 17.86 73.14 -48.09
N ASP A 154 18.02 74.40 -47.67
CA ASP A 154 17.81 75.55 -48.56
C ASP A 154 18.94 75.73 -49.58
N ASN A 155 20.19 75.37 -49.24
CA ASN A 155 21.31 75.47 -50.18
C ASN A 155 21.35 74.32 -51.20
N ILE A 156 20.90 73.11 -50.85
CA ILE A 156 20.83 72.01 -51.83
C ILE A 156 19.77 72.30 -52.91
N LYS A 157 18.65 72.96 -52.55
CA LYS A 157 17.62 73.34 -53.52
C LYS A 157 18.06 74.46 -54.48
N LEU A 158 18.96 75.35 -54.06
CA LEU A 158 19.48 76.42 -54.91
C LEU A 158 20.54 75.95 -55.92
N THR A 159 21.27 74.86 -55.65
CA THR A 159 22.28 74.32 -56.58
C THR A 159 21.70 73.37 -57.64
N ILE A 160 20.46 72.88 -57.46
CA ILE A 160 19.80 72.02 -58.45
C ILE A 160 19.00 72.82 -59.49
N ASN A 161 18.72 74.11 -59.24
CA ASN A 161 17.87 74.94 -60.11
C ASN A 161 18.62 76.11 -60.80
N ASN A 162 19.94 75.99 -61.00
CA ASN A 162 20.73 76.84 -61.89
C ASN A 162 21.75 76.01 -62.66
#